data_AF-A0A4Q3AHT4-F1
#
_entry.id   AF-A0A4Q3AHT4-F1
#
_cell.length_a   1.000
_cell.length_b   1.000
_cell.length_c   1.000
_cell.angle_alpha   90.00
_cell.angle_beta   90.00
_cell.angle_gamma   90.00
#
_symmetry.space_group_name_H-M   'P 1'
#
loop_
_entity.id
_entity.type
_entity.pdbx_description
1 polymer ?
#
loop_
_entity_poly.entity_id
_entity_poly.type
_entity_poly.pdbx_seq_one_letter_code
_entity_poly.pdbx_strand_id
1 'polypeptide(L)'
;MKRSFLFLFLLVPIAVGEPFGGVMEPVESPAKEIKGLEFSVVTQALWSPSTAWVEQDVVLQLRIVNRGKEPLLFPTFDSFKVMLSGIDGKPQPLGGNRDGTTVTQNLLLRPGQGISYPLVAKLKSDPKEVASASLAFGDRTGSGSVTSLKPGDYSISVSVFPSHYDFSKSGKLPAPLWDGEGSTNPVQFKVAGLPASK
;
A
#
# COMPACT_ATOMS: atom_id res chain seq x y z
N MET A 1 -37.20 -59.28 26.91
CA MET A 1 -36.10 -58.49 27.49
C MET A 1 -35.61 -57.49 26.45
N LYS A 2 -35.98 -56.20 26.57
CA LYS A 2 -35.49 -55.12 25.70
C LYS A 2 -34.43 -54.32 26.47
N ARG A 3 -33.21 -54.24 25.93
CA ARG A 3 -32.15 -53.38 26.45
C ARG A 3 -32.25 -52.04 25.72
N SER A 4 -32.53 -50.97 26.46
CA SER A 4 -32.40 -49.59 25.96
C SER A 4 -30.95 -49.15 26.12
N PHE A 5 -30.31 -48.76 25.01
CA PHE A 5 -29.06 -48.01 25.02
C PHE A 5 -29.41 -46.52 25.08
N LEU A 6 -28.94 -45.83 26.12
CA LEU A 6 -29.00 -44.37 26.24
C LEU A 6 -27.71 -43.81 25.62
N PHE A 7 -27.80 -43.18 24.45
CA PHE A 7 -26.69 -42.42 23.87
C PHE A 7 -26.67 -41.03 24.50
N LEU A 8 -25.66 -40.77 25.33
CA LEU A 8 -25.36 -39.45 25.86
C LEU A 8 -24.62 -38.64 24.78
N PHE A 9 -25.32 -37.76 24.07
CA PHE A 9 -24.66 -36.77 23.22
C PHE A 9 -24.06 -35.69 24.12
N LEU A 10 -22.74 -35.72 24.30
CA LEU A 10 -22.01 -34.54 24.74
C LEU A 10 -22.06 -33.50 23.61
N LEU A 11 -22.89 -32.47 23.77
CA LEU A 11 -22.72 -31.23 23.03
C LEU A 11 -21.44 -30.56 23.54
N VAL A 12 -20.36 -30.68 22.78
CA VAL A 12 -19.25 -29.75 22.88
C VAL A 12 -19.75 -28.43 22.31
N PRO A 13 -19.81 -27.32 23.07
CA PRO A 13 -20.02 -26.03 22.46
C PRO A 13 -18.80 -25.75 21.59
N ILE A 14 -19.00 -25.77 20.27
CA ILE A 14 -18.06 -25.16 19.35
C ILE A 14 -18.10 -23.67 19.69
N ALA A 15 -17.11 -23.20 20.43
CA ALA A 15 -16.82 -21.78 20.50
C ALA A 15 -16.54 -21.37 19.05
N VAL A 16 -17.51 -20.73 18.41
CA VAL A 16 -17.30 -19.98 17.18
C VAL A 16 -16.42 -18.82 17.59
N GLY A 17 -15.09 -19.05 17.55
CA GLY A 17 -14.15 -17.95 17.56
C GLY A 17 -14.50 -17.07 16.38
N GLU A 18 -14.76 -15.78 16.66
CA GLU A 18 -14.93 -14.82 15.58
C GLU A 18 -13.74 -14.95 14.62
N PRO A 19 -13.97 -15.00 13.30
CA PRO A 19 -12.87 -15.00 12.36
C PRO A 19 -12.04 -13.74 12.61
N PHE A 20 -10.78 -13.93 12.99
CA PHE A 20 -9.78 -12.86 12.95
C PHE A 20 -9.75 -12.33 11.52
N GLY A 21 -10.37 -11.17 11.28
CA GLY A 21 -10.45 -10.58 9.95
C GLY A 21 -11.68 -9.71 9.78
N GLY A 22 -11.70 -8.56 10.45
CA GLY A 22 -12.63 -7.50 10.07
C GLY A 22 -12.51 -7.21 8.57
N VAL A 23 -13.64 -6.98 7.91
CA VAL A 23 -13.67 -6.60 6.49
C VAL A 23 -12.76 -5.41 6.29
N MET A 24 -11.69 -5.57 5.50
CA MET A 24 -10.84 -4.46 5.10
C MET A 24 -11.66 -3.54 4.19
N GLU A 25 -11.98 -2.34 4.66
CA GLU A 25 -12.65 -1.32 3.87
C GLU A 25 -11.60 -0.60 3.02
N PRO A 26 -11.58 -0.75 1.68
CA PRO A 26 -10.67 0.00 0.84
C PRO A 26 -11.14 1.45 0.71
N VAL A 27 -10.18 2.37 0.71
CA VAL A 27 -10.37 3.81 0.42
C VAL A 27 -9.45 4.20 -0.73
N GLU A 28 -9.94 5.10 -1.58
CA GLU A 28 -9.22 5.59 -2.76
C GLU A 28 -9.25 7.12 -2.79
N SER A 29 -8.12 7.75 -3.12
CA SER A 29 -8.07 9.19 -3.35
C SER A 29 -8.88 9.57 -4.60
N PRO A 30 -9.46 10.78 -4.68
CA PRO A 30 -9.99 11.29 -5.94
C PRO A 30 -8.95 11.20 -7.05
N ALA A 31 -9.37 10.71 -8.21
CA ALA A 31 -8.47 10.53 -9.35
C ALA A 31 -7.96 11.89 -9.87
N LYS A 32 -6.72 11.92 -10.36
CA LYS A 32 -6.12 13.13 -10.92
C LYS A 32 -5.39 12.82 -12.22
N GLU A 33 -5.76 13.52 -13.28
CA GLU A 33 -5.07 13.43 -14.56
C GLU A 33 -3.77 14.25 -14.56
N ILE A 34 -2.68 13.62 -15.00
CA ILE A 34 -1.37 14.21 -15.19
C ILE A 34 -0.83 13.69 -16.52
N LYS A 35 -0.82 14.56 -17.54
CA LYS A 35 -0.27 14.27 -18.87
C LYS A 35 -0.80 12.97 -19.48
N GLY A 36 -2.12 12.85 -19.58
CA GLY A 36 -2.81 11.72 -20.21
C GLY A 36 -2.86 10.42 -19.38
N LEU A 37 -2.21 10.38 -18.21
CA LEU A 37 -2.41 9.31 -17.22
C LEU A 37 -3.22 9.84 -16.05
N GLU A 38 -4.19 9.07 -15.59
CA GLU A 38 -4.97 9.33 -14.38
C GLU A 38 -4.40 8.50 -13.23
N PHE A 39 -4.20 9.14 -12.08
CA PHE A 39 -3.59 8.55 -10.90
C PHE A 39 -4.51 8.64 -9.69
N SER A 40 -4.55 7.58 -8.90
CA SER A 40 -5.15 7.54 -7.57
C SER A 40 -4.36 6.61 -6.64
N VAL A 41 -4.49 6.83 -5.34
CA VAL A 41 -3.87 5.99 -4.31
C VAL A 41 -4.97 5.18 -3.63
N VAL A 42 -4.78 3.87 -3.55
CA VAL A 42 -5.68 2.94 -2.86
C VAL A 42 -5.00 2.42 -1.61
N THR A 43 -5.71 2.45 -0.49
CA THR A 43 -5.30 1.81 0.76
C THR A 43 -6.52 1.28 1.52
N GLN A 44 -6.32 0.75 2.72
CA GLN A 44 -7.39 0.39 3.65
C GLN A 44 -7.69 1.55 4.60
N ALA A 45 -8.95 1.77 4.96
CA ALA A 45 -9.40 2.87 5.82
C ALA A 45 -8.77 2.85 7.21
N LEU A 46 -8.43 1.66 7.71
CA LEU A 46 -7.86 1.44 9.04
C LEU A 46 -6.61 0.57 8.98
N TRP A 47 -5.51 1.13 9.45
CA TRP A 47 -4.22 0.47 9.61
C TRP A 47 -4.10 0.05 11.07
N SER A 48 -4.27 -1.24 11.33
CA SER A 48 -4.20 -1.81 12.69
C SER A 48 -2.92 -2.61 12.83
N PRO A 49 -1.95 -2.20 13.67
CA PRO A 49 -0.79 -3.02 13.95
C PRO A 49 -1.21 -4.30 14.67
N SER A 50 -0.58 -5.42 14.33
CA SER A 50 -0.75 -6.67 15.06
C SER A 50 -0.19 -6.54 16.48
N THR A 51 -0.90 -7.10 17.47
CA THR A 51 -0.39 -7.27 18.85
C THR A 51 0.63 -8.38 18.95
N ALA A 52 0.66 -9.30 17.99
CA ALA A 52 1.73 -10.27 17.86
C ALA A 52 2.96 -9.59 17.27
N TRP A 53 4.16 -10.09 17.58
CA TRP A 53 5.45 -9.66 17.01
C TRP A 53 5.59 -9.97 15.50
N VAL A 54 4.47 -10.01 14.77
CA VAL A 54 4.34 -10.39 13.37
C VAL A 54 4.04 -9.15 12.56
N GLU A 55 4.71 -9.04 11.42
CA GLU A 55 4.43 -8.00 10.44
C GLU A 55 3.14 -8.31 9.69
N GLN A 56 2.26 -7.31 9.60
CA GLN A 56 1.02 -7.39 8.85
C GLN A 56 1.13 -6.58 7.56
N ASP A 57 0.73 -7.18 6.44
CA ASP A 57 0.63 -6.45 5.18
C ASP A 57 -0.48 -5.42 5.25
N VAL A 58 -0.18 -4.23 4.74
CA VAL A 58 -1.13 -3.15 4.57
C VAL A 58 -1.33 -2.93 3.08
N VAL A 59 -2.58 -2.80 2.65
CA VAL A 59 -2.89 -2.46 1.26
C VAL A 59 -2.39 -1.05 0.98
N LEU A 60 -1.43 -0.91 0.06
CA LEU A 60 -1.02 0.36 -0.50
C LEU A 60 -0.72 0.18 -1.98
N GLN A 61 -1.47 0.86 -2.84
CA GLN A 61 -1.35 0.71 -4.29
C GLN A 61 -1.42 2.07 -4.98
N LEU A 62 -0.63 2.22 -6.05
CA LEU A 62 -0.77 3.31 -7.01
C LEU A 62 -1.61 2.80 -8.18
N ARG A 63 -2.80 3.34 -8.36
CA ARG A 63 -3.63 3.06 -9.53
C ARG A 63 -3.29 4.05 -10.63
N ILE A 64 -3.11 3.52 -11.85
CA ILE A 64 -2.71 4.27 -13.02
C ILE A 64 -3.62 3.88 -14.17
N VAL A 65 -4.25 4.84 -14.82
CA VAL A 65 -5.12 4.61 -15.98
C VAL A 65 -4.67 5.49 -17.14
N ASN A 66 -4.44 4.89 -18.31
CA ASN A 66 -4.17 5.68 -19.50
C ASN A 66 -5.47 6.26 -20.07
N ARG A 67 -5.65 7.57 -19.97
CA ARG A 67 -6.78 8.33 -20.52
C ARG A 67 -6.48 8.91 -21.90
N GLY A 68 -5.25 8.78 -22.37
CA GLY A 68 -4.83 9.17 -23.71
C GLY A 68 -5.37 8.26 -24.81
N LYS A 69 -5.06 8.63 -26.06
CA LYS A 69 -5.46 7.90 -27.27
C LYS A 69 -4.41 6.91 -27.77
N GLU A 70 -3.20 7.00 -27.25
CA GLU A 70 -2.04 6.20 -27.66
C GLU A 70 -1.52 5.37 -26.48
N PRO A 71 -0.87 4.22 -26.73
CA PRO A 71 -0.18 3.48 -25.69
C PRO A 71 0.96 4.28 -25.07
N LEU A 72 1.20 4.11 -23.77
CA LEU A 72 2.27 4.75 -23.02
C LEU A 72 3.00 3.73 -22.14
N LEU A 73 4.29 3.96 -21.92
CA LEU A 73 5.08 3.25 -20.91
C LEU A 73 5.21 4.12 -19.66
N PHE A 74 4.62 3.69 -18.56
CA PHE A 74 4.89 4.29 -17.25
C PHE A 74 6.14 3.64 -16.64
N PRO A 75 7.24 4.39 -16.43
CA PRO A 75 8.39 3.85 -15.72
C PRO A 75 8.04 3.64 -14.25
N THR A 76 8.50 2.55 -13.63
CA THR A 76 8.31 2.28 -12.19
C THR A 76 9.61 2.37 -11.40
N PHE A 77 10.72 2.68 -12.07
CA PHE A 77 12.02 2.89 -11.46
C PHE A 77 12.31 4.39 -11.43
N ASP A 78 12.61 4.94 -10.25
CA ASP A 78 12.95 6.35 -10.06
C ASP A 78 11.95 7.32 -10.70
N SER A 79 10.66 7.01 -10.62
CA SER A 79 9.58 7.77 -11.27
C SER A 79 8.47 8.22 -10.31
N PHE A 80 8.53 7.80 -9.04
CA PHE A 80 7.60 8.26 -8.03
C PHE A 80 8.21 8.28 -6.62
N LYS A 81 7.58 9.06 -5.74
CA LYS A 81 7.84 9.12 -4.30
C LYS A 81 6.51 9.08 -3.56
N VAL A 82 6.41 8.21 -2.55
CA VAL A 82 5.24 8.15 -1.68
C VAL A 82 5.44 9.13 -0.54
N MET A 83 4.45 9.97 -0.29
CA MET A 83 4.47 10.98 0.76
C MET A 83 3.43 10.61 1.82
N LEU A 84 3.86 10.52 3.07
CA LEU A 84 3.02 10.31 4.24
C LEU A 84 2.89 11.63 4.99
N SER A 85 1.66 12.06 5.31
CA SER A 85 1.41 13.16 6.24
C SER A 85 0.70 12.64 7.46
N GLY A 86 1.24 12.91 8.65
CA GLY A 86 0.63 12.55 9.93
C GLY A 86 -0.08 13.71 10.60
N ILE A 87 -0.19 13.63 11.92
CA ILE A 87 -0.90 14.58 12.79
C ILE A 87 -0.35 16.02 12.68
N ASP A 88 0.94 16.17 12.39
CA ASP A 88 1.58 17.48 12.22
C ASP A 88 1.29 18.11 10.84
N GLY A 89 0.60 17.39 9.96
CA GLY A 89 0.25 17.81 8.61
C GLY A 89 1.43 17.95 7.65
N LYS A 90 2.66 17.60 8.08
CA LYS A 90 3.87 17.77 7.25
C LYS A 90 4.11 16.51 6.42
N PRO A 91 4.11 16.61 5.08
CA PRO A 91 4.45 15.47 4.24
C PRO A 91 5.91 15.07 4.41
N GLN A 92 6.14 13.80 4.69
CA GLN A 92 7.47 13.17 4.70
C GLN A 92 7.51 12.06 3.65
N PRO A 93 8.62 11.91 2.90
CA PRO A 93 8.75 10.81 1.98
C PRO A 93 8.85 9.48 2.75
N LEU A 94 8.17 8.45 2.24
CA LEU A 94 8.47 7.06 2.58
C LEU A 94 9.57 6.54 1.64
N GLY A 95 10.49 5.76 2.17
CA GLY A 95 11.71 5.33 1.48
C GLY A 95 12.84 6.36 1.54
N GLY A 96 13.89 6.15 0.75
CA GLY A 96 14.99 7.11 0.59
C GLY A 96 16.37 6.63 1.04
N ASN A 97 16.44 5.54 1.80
CA ASN A 97 17.70 4.83 2.05
C ASN A 97 17.88 3.76 0.96
N ARG A 98 18.94 3.88 0.16
CA ARG A 98 19.21 2.99 -0.97
C ARG A 98 20.47 2.18 -0.71
N ASP A 99 20.30 0.92 -0.30
CA ASP A 99 21.36 -0.09 -0.29
C ASP A 99 21.08 -1.12 -1.39
N GLY A 100 21.52 -0.79 -2.61
CA GLY A 100 21.22 -1.57 -3.82
C GLY A 100 19.87 -1.23 -4.42
N THR A 101 19.84 -0.87 -5.70
CA THR A 101 18.59 -0.66 -6.43
C THR A 101 18.47 -1.63 -7.58
N THR A 102 17.24 -2.10 -7.83
CA THR A 102 16.91 -2.98 -8.96
C THR A 102 16.03 -2.22 -9.92
N VAL A 103 16.47 -2.11 -11.18
CA VAL A 103 15.68 -1.51 -12.26
C VAL A 103 14.41 -2.35 -12.46
N THR A 104 13.24 -1.71 -12.36
CA THR A 104 11.94 -2.36 -12.55
C THR A 104 11.45 -2.21 -13.98
N GLN A 105 10.59 -3.14 -14.40
CA GLN A 105 10.01 -3.12 -15.75
C GLN A 105 8.99 -2.00 -15.90
N ASN A 106 9.03 -1.30 -17.04
CA ASN A 106 8.01 -0.33 -17.41
C ASN A 106 6.63 -0.98 -17.56
N LEU A 107 5.58 -0.25 -17.19
CA LEU A 107 4.20 -0.68 -17.37
C LEU A 107 3.68 -0.17 -18.71
N LEU A 108 3.40 -1.08 -19.65
CA LEU A 108 2.72 -0.74 -20.90
C LEU A 108 1.22 -0.58 -20.65
N LEU A 109 0.71 0.63 -20.86
CA LEU A 109 -0.69 0.99 -20.71
C LEU A 109 -1.28 1.35 -22.06
N ARG A 110 -2.19 0.52 -22.56
CA ARG A 110 -3.00 0.83 -23.75
C ARG A 110 -4.05 1.91 -23.43
N PRO A 111 -4.62 2.60 -24.42
CA PRO A 111 -5.73 3.54 -24.21
C PRO A 111 -6.87 2.91 -23.39
N GLY A 112 -7.30 3.57 -22.33
CA GLY A 112 -8.33 3.10 -21.41
C GLY A 112 -7.87 2.01 -20.42
N GLN A 113 -6.65 1.48 -20.55
CA GLN A 113 -6.15 0.44 -19.65
C GLN A 113 -5.78 1.03 -18.29
N GLY A 114 -6.26 0.39 -17.24
CA GLY A 114 -5.87 0.65 -15.85
C GLY A 114 -5.05 -0.49 -15.26
N ILE A 115 -4.15 -0.16 -14.34
CA ILE A 115 -3.43 -1.10 -13.50
C ILE A 115 -3.35 -0.57 -12.06
N SER A 116 -3.33 -1.48 -11.09
CA SER A 116 -2.93 -1.19 -9.72
C SER A 116 -1.52 -1.71 -9.48
N TYR A 117 -0.58 -0.79 -9.26
CA TYR A 117 0.79 -1.13 -8.90
C TYR A 117 0.90 -1.27 -7.37
N PRO A 118 1.09 -2.50 -6.84
CA PRO A 118 1.18 -2.70 -5.40
C PRO A 118 2.54 -2.22 -4.89
N LEU A 119 2.51 -1.50 -3.78
CA LEU A 119 3.68 -1.10 -3.00
C LEU A 119 3.83 -2.04 -1.80
N VAL A 120 5.03 -2.16 -1.26
CA VAL A 120 5.27 -2.97 -0.06
C VAL A 120 5.06 -2.07 1.14
N ALA A 121 4.06 -2.39 1.96
CA ALA A 121 3.81 -1.74 3.23
C ALA A 121 3.49 -2.80 4.28
N LYS A 122 4.30 -2.84 5.34
CA LYS A 122 4.15 -3.76 6.45
C LYS A 122 4.09 -2.99 7.75
N LEU A 123 3.15 -3.34 8.61
CA LEU A 123 2.92 -2.70 9.89
C LEU A 123 3.14 -3.70 11.03
N LYS A 124 3.82 -3.26 12.07
CA LYS A 124 3.95 -4.01 13.33
C LYS A 124 3.91 -3.06 14.52
N SER A 125 3.66 -3.59 15.71
CA SER A 125 3.86 -2.84 16.95
C SER A 125 5.30 -2.32 17.06
N ASP A 126 5.48 -1.07 17.46
CA ASP A 126 6.81 -0.52 17.72
C ASP A 126 7.27 -0.90 19.14
N PRO A 127 8.36 -1.68 19.31
CA PRO A 127 8.85 -2.02 20.65
C PRO A 127 9.45 -0.84 21.42
N LYS A 128 9.82 0.24 20.74
CA LYS A 128 10.55 1.37 21.33
C LYS A 128 9.62 2.48 21.81
N GLU A 129 8.41 2.55 21.26
CA GLU A 129 7.44 3.59 21.59
C GLU A 129 6.09 2.97 21.95
N VAL A 130 5.60 3.28 23.15
CA VAL A 130 4.29 2.79 23.64
C VAL A 130 3.19 3.30 22.72
N ALA A 131 2.31 2.39 22.31
CA ALA A 131 1.16 2.65 21.45
C ALA A 131 1.50 3.18 20.03
N SER A 132 2.76 3.07 19.58
CA SER A 132 3.16 3.36 18.20
C SER A 132 3.24 2.08 17.36
N ALA A 133 3.18 2.24 16.05
CA ALA A 133 3.39 1.20 15.06
C ALA A 133 4.61 1.53 14.19
N SER A 134 5.43 0.54 13.86
CA SER A 134 6.50 0.69 12.87
C SER A 134 5.95 0.30 11.49
N LEU A 135 5.96 1.24 10.55
CA LEU A 135 5.69 1.02 9.13
C LEU A 135 7.00 0.74 8.40
N ALA A 136 7.19 -0.49 7.93
CA ALA A 136 8.19 -0.81 6.93
C ALA A 136 7.61 -0.60 5.53
N PHE A 137 8.22 0.28 4.75
CA PHE A 137 7.81 0.61 3.39
C PHE A 137 8.89 0.20 2.39
N GLY A 138 8.47 -0.24 1.20
CA GLY A 138 9.35 -0.45 0.05
C GLY A 138 8.66 -0.16 -1.28
N ASP A 139 9.36 0.53 -2.17
CA ASP A 139 8.89 0.94 -3.51
C ASP A 139 9.09 -0.14 -4.58
N ARG A 140 9.60 -1.32 -4.19
CA ARG A 140 9.98 -2.47 -5.05
C ARG A 140 11.22 -2.24 -5.91
N THR A 141 11.93 -1.13 -5.77
CA THR A 141 13.21 -0.89 -6.46
C THR A 141 14.41 -1.15 -5.56
N GLY A 142 14.21 -1.71 -4.37
CA GLY A 142 15.27 -1.97 -3.38
C GLY A 142 15.45 -0.87 -2.33
N SER A 143 14.68 0.22 -2.40
CA SER A 143 14.64 1.19 -1.30
C SER A 143 13.63 0.76 -0.26
N GLY A 144 13.97 0.98 1.01
CA GLY A 144 13.05 0.81 2.12
C GLY A 144 13.20 1.89 3.18
N SER A 145 12.16 2.08 3.98
CA SER A 145 12.21 2.89 5.19
C SER A 145 11.43 2.23 6.31
N VAL A 146 11.79 2.56 7.55
CA VAL A 146 10.96 2.29 8.71
C VAL A 146 10.55 3.61 9.33
N THR A 147 9.25 3.81 9.51
CA THR A 147 8.67 5.05 10.05
C THR A 147 7.79 4.71 11.26
N SER A 148 7.99 5.39 12.39
CA SER A 148 7.09 5.27 13.55
C SER A 148 5.79 6.05 13.28
N LEU A 149 4.65 5.41 13.51
CA LEU A 149 3.31 5.95 13.38
C LEU A 149 2.62 5.93 14.74
N LYS A 150 2.06 7.06 15.14
CA LYS A 150 1.18 7.14 16.31
C LYS A 150 -0.26 6.87 15.89
N PRO A 151 -1.17 6.55 16.82
CA PRO A 151 -2.58 6.44 16.51
C PRO A 151 -3.12 7.81 16.09
N GLY A 152 -3.91 7.85 15.03
CA GLY A 152 -4.45 9.11 14.52
C GLY A 152 -4.87 9.07 13.06
N ASP A 153 -5.17 10.27 12.55
CA ASP A 153 -5.52 10.50 11.14
C ASP A 153 -4.26 10.76 10.31
N TYR A 154 -4.19 10.12 9.16
CA TYR A 154 -3.07 10.18 8.24
C TYR A 154 -3.55 10.31 6.80
N SER A 155 -2.67 10.82 5.96
CA SER A 155 -2.90 10.81 4.52
C SER A 155 -1.67 10.37 3.73
N ILE A 156 -1.90 9.73 2.59
CA ILE A 156 -0.86 9.40 1.62
C ILE A 156 -1.15 10.10 0.30
N SER A 157 -0.11 10.65 -0.31
CA SER A 157 -0.10 11.05 -1.72
C SER A 157 1.12 10.47 -2.42
N VAL A 158 1.10 10.48 -3.75
CA VAL A 158 2.24 10.03 -4.56
C VAL A 158 2.64 11.15 -5.50
N SER A 159 3.90 11.57 -5.42
CA SER A 159 4.51 12.44 -6.42
C SER A 159 5.07 11.56 -7.53
N VAL A 160 4.73 11.88 -8.77
CA VAL A 160 5.17 11.20 -10.00
C VAL A 160 6.00 12.17 -10.83
N PHE A 161 7.04 11.67 -11.49
CA PHE A 161 7.97 12.47 -12.29
C PHE A 161 8.64 11.60 -13.37
N PRO A 162 9.25 12.21 -14.40
CA PRO A 162 9.98 11.46 -15.40
C PRO A 162 11.12 10.67 -14.76
N SER A 163 11.28 9.41 -15.18
CA SER A 163 12.40 8.59 -14.72
C SER A 163 13.73 9.20 -15.14
N HIS A 164 14.70 9.25 -14.21
CA HIS A 164 16.09 9.63 -14.51
C HIS A 164 16.89 8.49 -15.17
N TYR A 165 16.36 7.27 -15.16
CA TYR A 165 16.99 6.13 -15.82
C TYR A 165 16.73 6.14 -17.34
N ASP A 166 17.81 5.96 -18.11
CA ASP A 166 17.76 5.87 -19.57
C ASP A 166 17.36 4.46 -20.04
N PHE A 167 16.06 4.23 -20.16
CA PHE A 167 15.52 2.96 -20.66
C PHE A 167 15.83 2.69 -22.14
N SER A 168 16.26 3.69 -22.93
CA SER A 168 16.56 3.48 -24.35
C SER A 168 17.78 2.57 -24.54
N LYS A 169 18.69 2.55 -23.55
CA LYS A 169 19.86 1.65 -23.55
C LYS A 169 19.49 0.17 -23.46
N SER A 170 18.28 -0.14 -22.99
CA SER A 170 17.78 -1.52 -22.92
C SER A 170 17.18 -2.02 -24.24
N GLY A 171 17.10 -1.17 -25.27
CA GLY A 171 16.60 -1.50 -26.59
C GLY A 171 15.44 -0.61 -27.03
N LYS A 172 14.83 -0.97 -28.17
CA LYS A 172 13.69 -0.23 -28.71
C LYS A 172 12.46 -0.41 -27.81
N LEU A 173 11.92 0.71 -27.36
CA LEU A 173 10.69 0.72 -26.56
C LEU A 173 9.44 0.52 -27.44
N PRO A 174 8.44 -0.25 -26.98
CA PRO A 174 7.21 -0.51 -27.73
C PRO A 174 6.23 0.69 -27.78
N ALA A 175 6.43 1.70 -26.92
CA ALA A 175 5.64 2.92 -26.87
C ALA A 175 6.48 4.06 -26.24
N PRO A 176 6.06 5.33 -26.36
CA PRO A 176 6.73 6.44 -25.68
C PRO A 176 6.73 6.27 -24.16
N LEU A 177 7.83 6.66 -23.51
CA LEU A 177 7.86 6.81 -22.05
C LEU A 177 6.99 7.98 -21.64
N TRP A 178 6.23 7.78 -20.58
CA TRP A 178 5.53 8.85 -19.90
C TRP A 178 6.53 9.76 -19.19
N ASP A 179 6.34 11.06 -19.38
CA ASP A 179 7.24 12.15 -19.00
C ASP A 179 6.46 13.29 -18.33
N GLY A 180 5.41 12.95 -17.58
CA GLY A 180 4.65 13.91 -16.79
C GLY A 180 5.26 14.11 -15.41
N GLU A 181 4.83 15.19 -14.76
CA GLU A 181 5.22 15.51 -13.39
C GLU A 181 4.03 16.07 -12.62
N GLY A 182 3.87 15.64 -11.37
CA GLY A 182 2.83 16.13 -10.48
C GLY A 182 2.63 15.23 -9.27
N SER A 183 1.56 15.47 -8.51
CA SER A 183 1.21 14.66 -7.34
C SER A 183 -0.26 14.30 -7.35
N THR A 184 -0.60 13.09 -6.90
CA THR A 184 -1.99 12.64 -6.71
C THR A 184 -2.71 13.48 -5.67
N ASN A 185 -4.05 13.38 -5.63
CA ASN A 185 -4.79 13.80 -4.45
C ASN A 185 -4.43 12.88 -3.26
N PRO A 186 -4.50 13.37 -2.01
CA PRO A 186 -4.27 12.54 -0.85
C PRO A 186 -5.43 11.58 -0.60
N VAL A 187 -5.13 10.35 -0.19
CA VAL A 187 -6.10 9.42 0.42
C VAL A 187 -5.96 9.49 1.94
N GLN A 188 -7.10 9.58 2.64
CA GLN A 188 -7.14 9.64 4.10
C GLN A 188 -7.37 8.25 4.69
N PHE A 189 -6.74 7.96 5.82
CA PHE A 189 -6.91 6.72 6.58
C PHE A 189 -6.58 6.95 8.07
N LYS A 190 -6.92 5.98 8.90
CA LYS A 190 -6.64 5.98 10.33
C LYS A 190 -5.59 4.94 10.70
N VAL A 191 -4.71 5.28 11.62
CA VAL A 191 -3.85 4.33 12.33
C VAL A 191 -4.45 4.04 13.69
N ALA A 192 -4.72 2.75 13.98
CA ALA A 192 -5.30 2.33 15.25
C ALA A 192 -4.25 2.36 16.37
N GLY A 193 -4.73 2.57 17.60
CA GLY A 193 -3.93 2.29 18.80
C GLY A 193 -3.70 0.80 18.98
N LEU A 194 -2.65 0.45 19.75
CA LEU A 194 -2.46 -0.92 20.20
C LEU A 194 -3.68 -1.33 21.05
N PRO A 195 -4.27 -2.52 20.80
CA PRO A 195 -5.27 -3.08 21.70
C PRO A 195 -4.71 -3.14 23.11
N ALA A 196 -5.48 -2.70 24.10
CA ALA A 196 -5.11 -2.87 25.50
C ALA A 196 -4.88 -4.37 25.77
N SER A 197 -3.74 -4.72 26.36
CA SER A 197 -3.49 -6.08 26.83
C SER A 197 -4.54 -6.42 27.89
N LYS A 198 -5.40 -7.40 27.60
CA LYS A 198 -6.30 -7.99 28.61
C LYS A 198 -5.51 -8.90 29.54
#